data_AF-A0A498PVB0-F1
#
_entry.id   AF-A0A498PVB0-F1
#
_cell.length_a   1.000
_cell.length_b   1.000
_cell.length_c   1.000
_cell.angle_alpha   90.00
_cell.angle_beta   90.00
_cell.angle_gamma   90.00
#
_symmetry.space_group_name_H-M   'P 1'
#
loop_
_entity.id
_entity.type
_entity.pdbx_description
1 polymer ?
#
loop_
_entity_poly.entity_id
_entity_poly.type
_entity_poly.pdbx_seq_one_letter_code
_entity_poly.pdbx_strand_id
1 'polypeptide(L)'
;MSVDPQAARTGKRAAQIASCIEAEIVRRGWPVGASLGSEAALQQRYGASRSVLREAVRLVEHHQVARMRRGPNGGLIVCAPDAGPATRAVVIYLEYRGTTLDDLLDARLVLEPLAAALAAEQIDEAGIERLRAVLGAQEQRPGLPAARDEFHVALAQQSKNPVLQLFIEVSMRLTRRYAMSSRTGSATEALEALDRLHHDHSGIAAAVTAGDSARAKALSERHAQAVTAWLREHQRGDGSTRARLRPVRRLDVEEAPRGKLAEVLAATIADDIAASGWRVDAVFGTEAGLLARYRVSRAVLREAVRLLEYHTIAHMRRGPGGGLVVTQPQAQASIDTIALYLQYRKPRREDLRCVGDAIELANVAKVVQLRDEPAVAGVLDTLAPPQDFAVGQVAGEVRKAAAEEFRFHVGLAQLAGNALLDLFLRIIAELFRRHWSSTGPKPATPADVVAVEHAHLRILQAIRAGDDSLARYRIRRHLDAAASWWL
;
A
#
# COMPACT_ATOMS: atom_id res chain seq x y z
N MET A 1 16.16 21.75 11.68
CA MET A 1 16.97 22.09 10.48
C MET A 1 16.14 23.02 9.60
N SER A 2 16.59 24.25 9.37
CA SER A 2 15.93 25.18 8.43
C SER A 2 16.26 24.75 7.01
N VAL A 3 15.27 24.27 6.26
CA VAL A 3 15.43 23.88 4.85
C VAL A 3 15.58 25.17 4.04
N ASP A 4 16.66 25.29 3.26
CA ASP A 4 16.90 26.43 2.36
C ASP A 4 15.63 26.70 1.49
N PRO A 5 15.02 27.89 1.58
CA PRO A 5 13.82 28.24 0.83
C PRO A 5 13.96 28.03 -0.68
N GLN A 6 15.18 28.18 -1.22
CA GLN A 6 15.46 28.02 -2.64
C GLN A 6 15.53 26.54 -3.03
N ALA A 7 16.10 25.68 -2.16
CA ALA A 7 16.07 24.24 -2.32
C ALA A 7 14.63 23.68 -2.21
N ALA A 8 13.84 24.17 -1.25
CA ALA A 8 12.42 23.81 -1.09
C ALA A 8 11.58 24.20 -2.32
N ARG A 9 11.80 25.39 -2.89
CA ARG A 9 11.15 25.83 -4.13
C ARG A 9 11.56 25.00 -5.34
N THR A 10 12.84 24.63 -5.43
CA THR A 10 13.37 23.78 -6.50
C THR A 10 12.75 22.38 -6.46
N GLY A 11 12.64 21.78 -5.27
CA GLY A 11 11.95 20.50 -5.05
C GLY A 11 10.48 20.57 -5.45
N LYS A 12 9.77 21.64 -5.05
CA LYS A 12 8.37 21.85 -5.42
C LYS A 12 8.17 21.95 -6.94
N ARG A 13 9.05 22.64 -7.65
CA ARG A 13 8.99 22.75 -9.13
C ARG A 13 9.35 21.43 -9.81
N ALA A 14 10.34 20.69 -9.31
CA ALA A 14 10.68 19.38 -9.83
C ALA A 14 9.52 18.38 -9.67
N ALA A 15 8.87 18.35 -8.51
CA ALA A 15 7.69 17.53 -8.27
C ALA A 15 6.53 17.88 -9.20
N GLN A 16 6.27 19.17 -9.43
CA GLN A 16 5.25 19.63 -10.40
C GLN A 16 5.55 19.12 -11.82
N ILE A 17 6.79 19.19 -12.27
CA ILE A 17 7.19 18.70 -13.59
C ILE A 17 7.06 17.17 -13.67
N ALA A 18 7.45 16.44 -12.63
CA ALA A 18 7.27 14.99 -12.55
C ALA A 18 5.79 14.61 -12.68
N SER A 19 4.90 15.26 -11.92
CA SER A 19 3.46 15.06 -12.03
C SER A 19 2.91 15.41 -13.41
N CYS A 20 3.42 16.46 -14.07
CA CYS A 20 3.03 16.79 -15.45
C CYS A 20 3.45 15.70 -16.45
N ILE A 21 4.66 15.14 -16.29
CA ILE A 21 5.16 14.03 -17.10
C ILE A 21 4.29 12.79 -16.90
N GLU A 22 4.02 12.41 -15.64
CA GLU A 22 3.14 11.29 -15.29
C GLU A 22 1.74 11.46 -15.90
N ALA A 23 1.12 12.62 -15.71
CA ALA A 23 -0.20 12.92 -16.26
C ALA A 23 -0.23 12.86 -17.81
N GLU A 24 0.88 13.23 -18.46
CA GLU A 24 1.02 13.04 -19.91
C GLU A 24 1.11 11.57 -20.31
N ILE A 25 1.90 10.76 -19.61
CA ILE A 25 2.01 9.31 -19.86
C ILE A 25 0.64 8.66 -19.73
N VAL A 26 -0.09 8.98 -18.67
CA VAL A 26 -1.44 8.48 -18.39
C VAL A 26 -2.41 8.90 -19.49
N ARG A 27 -2.45 10.19 -19.85
CA ARG A 27 -3.34 10.72 -20.89
C ARG A 27 -3.08 10.11 -22.26
N ARG A 28 -1.82 9.76 -22.56
CA ARG A 28 -1.42 9.07 -23.79
C ARG A 28 -1.70 7.57 -23.76
N GLY A 29 -2.29 7.05 -22.68
CA GLY A 29 -2.65 5.64 -22.55
C GLY A 29 -1.46 4.71 -22.28
N TRP A 30 -0.44 5.18 -21.56
CA TRP A 30 0.77 4.42 -21.22
C TRP A 30 1.52 3.86 -22.44
N PRO A 31 2.09 4.71 -23.31
CA PRO A 31 2.81 4.27 -24.51
C PRO A 31 4.19 3.69 -24.15
N VAL A 32 4.22 2.50 -23.54
CA VAL A 32 5.44 1.82 -23.08
C VAL A 32 6.47 1.70 -24.21
N GLY A 33 7.72 2.08 -23.93
CA GLY A 33 8.80 2.10 -24.90
C GLY A 33 8.90 3.39 -25.73
N ALA A 34 7.87 4.24 -25.74
CA ALA A 34 7.93 5.52 -26.43
C ALA A 34 8.84 6.53 -25.70
N SER A 35 9.51 7.39 -26.48
CA SER A 35 10.28 8.52 -25.95
C SER A 35 9.38 9.75 -25.77
N LEU A 36 9.48 10.41 -24.62
CA LEU A 36 8.85 11.71 -24.35
C LEU A 36 9.71 12.91 -24.81
N GLY A 37 10.93 12.64 -25.28
CA GLY A 37 11.88 13.65 -25.74
C GLY A 37 13.24 13.56 -25.06
N SER A 38 14.23 14.27 -25.62
CA SER A 38 15.57 14.39 -25.06
C SER A 38 15.58 15.30 -23.82
N GLU A 39 16.65 15.22 -23.00
CA GLU A 39 16.82 16.11 -21.83
C GLU A 39 16.77 17.60 -22.23
N ALA A 40 17.29 17.96 -23.42
CA ALA A 40 17.23 19.32 -23.93
C ALA A 40 15.79 19.72 -24.35
N ALA A 41 15.08 18.84 -25.05
CA ALA A 41 13.70 19.09 -25.46
C ALA A 41 12.76 19.24 -24.26
N LEU A 42 12.95 18.40 -23.22
CA LEU A 42 12.17 18.46 -21.99
C LEU A 42 12.48 19.74 -21.17
N GLN A 43 13.74 20.21 -21.15
CA GLN A 43 14.10 21.49 -20.52
C GLN A 43 13.35 22.65 -21.18
N GLN A 44 13.36 22.69 -22.52
CA GLN A 44 12.65 23.71 -23.29
C GLN A 44 11.13 23.61 -23.06
N ARG A 45 10.57 22.41 -23.14
CA ARG A 45 9.13 22.16 -23.00
C ARG A 45 8.57 22.57 -21.64
N TYR A 46 9.28 22.29 -20.55
CA TYR A 46 8.84 22.61 -19.20
C TYR A 46 9.44 23.92 -18.64
N GLY A 47 10.21 24.66 -19.46
CA GLY A 47 10.90 25.88 -19.04
C GLY A 47 11.72 25.68 -17.76
N ALA A 48 12.43 24.55 -17.68
CA ALA A 48 13.11 24.11 -16.46
C ALA A 48 14.63 24.14 -16.65
N SER A 49 15.37 24.54 -15.61
CA SER A 49 16.81 24.39 -15.62
C SER A 49 17.19 22.90 -15.63
N ARG A 50 18.40 22.59 -16.07
CA ARG A 50 18.93 21.22 -16.09
C ARG A 50 18.84 20.54 -14.72
N SER A 51 19.13 21.25 -13.63
CA SER A 51 19.06 20.69 -12.27
C SER A 51 17.63 20.32 -11.88
N VAL A 52 16.66 21.21 -12.16
CA VAL A 52 15.23 20.97 -11.88
C VAL A 52 14.71 19.80 -12.70
N LEU A 53 15.02 19.75 -14.01
CA LEU A 53 14.56 18.64 -14.85
C LEU A 53 15.16 17.31 -14.40
N ARG A 54 16.45 17.27 -14.07
CA ARG A 54 17.08 16.02 -13.60
C ARG A 54 16.47 15.53 -12.31
N GLU A 55 16.03 16.42 -11.44
CA GLU A 55 15.31 16.05 -10.22
C GLU A 55 13.89 15.55 -10.54
N ALA A 56 13.16 16.20 -11.44
CA ALA A 56 11.86 15.73 -11.91
C ALA A 56 11.96 14.33 -12.54
N VAL A 57 12.95 14.11 -13.42
CA VAL A 57 13.22 12.81 -14.04
C VAL A 57 13.53 11.74 -12.99
N ARG A 58 14.28 12.07 -11.93
CA ARG A 58 14.52 11.11 -10.84
C ARG A 58 13.23 10.67 -10.16
N LEU A 59 12.32 11.61 -9.87
CA LEU A 59 11.03 11.27 -9.27
C LEU A 59 10.23 10.33 -10.18
N VAL A 60 10.18 10.63 -11.48
CA VAL A 60 9.51 9.77 -12.48
C VAL A 60 10.18 8.39 -12.59
N GLU A 61 11.51 8.32 -12.49
CA GLU A 61 12.26 7.06 -12.43
C GLU A 61 11.97 6.28 -11.16
N HIS A 62 11.86 6.94 -10.00
CA HIS A 62 11.51 6.31 -8.74
C HIS A 62 10.08 5.75 -8.74
N HIS A 63 9.15 6.45 -9.37
CA HIS A 63 7.79 5.95 -9.63
C HIS A 63 7.74 4.78 -10.63
N GLN A 64 8.87 4.39 -11.23
CA GLN A 64 8.99 3.31 -12.23
C GLN A 64 8.15 3.51 -13.50
N VAL A 65 7.71 4.75 -13.80
CA VAL A 65 6.86 5.04 -14.96
C VAL A 65 7.65 5.45 -16.22
N ALA A 66 8.90 5.89 -16.05
CA ALA A 66 9.81 6.17 -17.17
C ALA A 66 11.28 6.10 -16.74
N ARG A 67 12.18 5.92 -17.70
CA ARG A 67 13.64 5.86 -17.52
C ARG A 67 14.36 6.75 -18.51
N MET A 68 15.38 7.47 -18.05
CA MET A 68 16.26 8.23 -18.93
C MET A 68 17.25 7.29 -19.64
N ARG A 69 17.16 7.20 -20.98
CA ARG A 69 18.13 6.51 -21.83
C ARG A 69 19.14 7.51 -22.41
N ARG A 70 20.43 7.25 -22.21
CA ARG A 70 21.53 8.06 -22.78
C ARG A 70 21.89 7.60 -24.20
N GLY A 71 22.47 8.51 -24.99
CA GLY A 71 23.01 8.23 -26.33
C GLY A 71 22.12 8.75 -27.48
N PRO A 72 22.52 8.52 -28.74
CA PRO A 72 21.71 8.82 -29.92
C PRO A 72 20.35 8.12 -29.83
N ASN A 73 19.26 8.81 -30.20
CA ASN A 73 17.87 8.36 -29.99
C ASN A 73 17.52 8.09 -28.50
N GLY A 74 18.30 8.63 -27.57
CA GLY A 74 17.99 8.65 -26.15
C GLY A 74 16.81 9.56 -25.80
N GLY A 75 16.55 9.69 -24.51
CA GLY A 75 15.42 10.46 -24.00
C GLY A 75 14.75 9.78 -22.81
N LEU A 76 13.69 10.41 -22.31
CA LEU A 76 12.87 9.84 -21.26
C LEU A 76 11.91 8.81 -21.86
N ILE A 77 12.19 7.53 -21.64
CA ILE A 77 11.45 6.41 -22.22
C ILE A 77 10.40 5.92 -21.23
N VAL A 78 9.14 5.80 -21.66
CA VAL A 78 8.05 5.29 -20.81
C VAL A 78 8.26 3.81 -20.49
N CYS A 79 8.05 3.44 -19.23
CA CYS A 79 8.18 2.08 -18.72
C CYS A 79 6.80 1.54 -18.29
N ALA A 80 6.65 0.22 -18.29
CA ALA A 80 5.54 -0.42 -17.59
C ALA A 80 5.84 -0.34 -16.08
N PRO A 81 4.95 0.25 -15.26
CA PRO A 81 5.17 0.35 -13.82
C PRO A 81 5.24 -1.02 -13.13
N ASP A 82 6.09 -1.11 -12.11
CA ASP A 82 6.21 -2.27 -11.22
C ASP A 82 5.91 -1.86 -9.78
N ALA A 83 4.96 -2.54 -9.14
CA ALA A 83 4.62 -2.33 -7.73
C ALA A 83 5.65 -2.92 -6.77
N GLY A 84 6.51 -3.86 -7.21
CA GLY A 84 7.41 -4.63 -6.36
C GLY A 84 8.21 -3.78 -5.35
N PRO A 85 8.97 -2.75 -5.80
CA PRO A 85 9.70 -1.84 -4.91
C PRO A 85 8.81 -1.11 -3.91
N ALA A 86 7.69 -0.55 -4.36
CA ALA A 86 6.78 0.21 -3.50
C ALA A 86 6.08 -0.68 -2.48
N THR A 87 5.66 -1.89 -2.87
CA THR A 87 5.10 -2.90 -1.95
C THR A 87 6.11 -3.28 -0.86
N ARG A 88 7.41 -3.43 -1.19
CA ARG A 88 8.45 -3.67 -0.16
C ARG A 88 8.59 -2.49 0.79
N ALA A 89 8.64 -1.27 0.26
CA ALA A 89 8.70 -0.05 1.07
C ALA A 89 7.49 0.12 1.99
N VAL A 90 6.28 -0.27 1.53
CA VAL A 90 5.07 -0.32 2.36
C VAL A 90 5.22 -1.28 3.53
N VAL A 91 5.72 -2.50 3.29
CA VAL A 91 5.94 -3.48 4.38
C VAL A 91 6.91 -2.92 5.42
N ILE A 92 7.99 -2.28 4.98
CA ILE A 92 8.98 -1.62 5.86
C ILE A 92 8.35 -0.48 6.66
N TYR A 93 7.52 0.36 6.02
CA TYR A 93 6.77 1.41 6.70
C TYR A 93 5.84 0.84 7.78
N LEU A 94 5.09 -0.21 7.46
CA LEU A 94 4.14 -0.85 8.37
C LEU A 94 4.84 -1.50 9.57
N GLU A 95 6.04 -2.07 9.36
CA GLU A 95 6.90 -2.54 10.44
C GLU A 95 7.37 -1.42 11.36
N TYR A 96 7.85 -0.33 10.77
CA TYR A 96 8.26 0.86 11.53
C TYR A 96 7.10 1.43 12.36
N ARG A 97 5.88 1.41 11.80
CA ARG A 97 4.65 1.81 12.51
C ARG A 97 4.24 0.83 13.61
N GLY A 98 4.87 -0.34 13.69
CA GLY A 98 4.60 -1.35 14.70
C GLY A 98 3.28 -2.09 14.47
N THR A 99 2.92 -2.31 13.20
CA THR A 99 1.77 -3.16 12.83
C THR A 99 1.82 -4.46 13.62
N THR A 100 0.68 -4.88 14.12
CA THR A 100 0.51 -6.06 14.98
C THR A 100 -0.11 -7.22 14.20
N LEU A 101 -0.04 -8.43 14.77
CA LEU A 101 -0.74 -9.58 14.20
C LEU A 101 -2.27 -9.39 14.19
N ASP A 102 -2.80 -8.61 15.14
CA ASP A 102 -4.23 -8.28 15.20
C ASP A 102 -4.63 -7.34 14.07
N ASP A 103 -3.81 -6.33 13.77
CA ASP A 103 -4.02 -5.46 12.61
C ASP A 103 -4.05 -6.27 11.31
N LEU A 104 -3.14 -7.25 11.20
CA LEU A 104 -3.09 -8.15 10.06
C LEU A 104 -4.35 -9.04 9.98
N LEU A 105 -4.81 -9.61 11.09
CA LEU A 105 -6.05 -10.40 11.10
C LEU A 105 -7.25 -9.57 10.69
N ASP A 106 -7.43 -8.39 11.29
CA ASP A 106 -8.54 -7.49 10.98
C ASP A 106 -8.54 -7.16 9.47
N ALA A 107 -7.37 -6.88 8.89
CA ALA A 107 -7.26 -6.64 7.45
C ALA A 107 -7.57 -7.90 6.60
N ARG A 108 -7.10 -9.07 7.02
CA ARG A 108 -7.36 -10.34 6.30
C ARG A 108 -8.85 -10.71 6.34
N LEU A 109 -9.55 -10.48 7.45
CA LEU A 109 -10.99 -10.70 7.58
C LEU A 109 -11.82 -9.77 6.70
N VAL A 110 -11.32 -8.58 6.39
CA VAL A 110 -11.96 -7.66 5.44
C VAL A 110 -11.70 -8.08 4.00
N LEU A 111 -10.47 -8.44 3.65
CA LEU A 111 -10.03 -8.55 2.26
C LEU A 111 -10.14 -9.97 1.68
N GLU A 112 -9.74 -11.01 2.41
CA GLU A 112 -9.69 -12.38 1.87
C GLU A 112 -11.09 -12.95 1.59
N PRO A 113 -12.08 -12.83 2.50
CA PRO A 113 -13.43 -13.31 2.21
C PRO A 113 -14.08 -12.57 1.03
N LEU A 114 -13.79 -11.26 0.89
CA LEU A 114 -14.24 -10.48 -0.27
C LEU A 114 -13.62 -11.01 -1.56
N ALA A 115 -12.32 -11.31 -1.56
CA ALA A 115 -11.64 -11.86 -2.73
C ALA A 115 -12.15 -13.25 -3.10
N ALA A 116 -12.41 -14.11 -2.11
CA ALA A 116 -12.95 -15.45 -2.32
C ALA A 116 -14.36 -15.41 -2.93
N ALA A 117 -15.22 -14.52 -2.42
CA ALA A 117 -16.57 -14.30 -2.95
C ALA A 117 -16.53 -13.82 -4.41
N LEU A 118 -15.79 -12.75 -4.68
CA LEU A 118 -15.64 -12.20 -6.04
C LEU A 118 -14.97 -13.18 -7.00
N ALA A 119 -14.04 -14.00 -6.51
CA ALA A 119 -13.42 -15.05 -7.30
C ALA A 119 -14.44 -16.11 -7.70
N ALA A 120 -15.30 -16.57 -6.78
CA ALA A 120 -16.35 -17.54 -7.10
C ALA A 120 -17.33 -17.00 -8.16
N GLU A 121 -17.62 -15.70 -8.13
CA GLU A 121 -18.52 -15.04 -9.08
C GLU A 121 -17.91 -14.86 -10.49
N GLN A 122 -16.58 -14.79 -10.60
CA GLN A 122 -15.87 -14.42 -11.83
C GLN A 122 -14.87 -15.48 -12.32
N ILE A 123 -14.84 -16.67 -11.69
CA ILE A 123 -13.89 -17.72 -12.05
C ILE A 123 -14.12 -18.20 -13.50
N ASP A 124 -13.04 -18.36 -14.24
CA ASP A 124 -13.02 -18.92 -15.60
C ASP A 124 -12.20 -20.21 -15.63
N GLU A 125 -12.27 -20.98 -16.73
CA GLU A 125 -11.55 -22.25 -16.89
C GLU A 125 -10.04 -22.10 -16.65
N ALA A 126 -9.43 -21.05 -17.18
CA ALA A 126 -8.02 -20.74 -16.96
C ALA A 126 -7.70 -20.44 -15.48
N GLY A 127 -8.62 -19.78 -14.77
CA GLY A 127 -8.54 -19.55 -13.33
C GLY A 127 -8.63 -20.84 -12.53
N ILE A 128 -9.53 -21.75 -12.92
CA ILE A 128 -9.66 -23.09 -12.31
C ILE A 128 -8.34 -23.86 -12.46
N GLU A 129 -7.78 -23.90 -13.66
CA GLU A 129 -6.49 -24.55 -13.93
C GLU A 129 -5.37 -23.95 -13.10
N ARG A 130 -5.29 -22.62 -13.01
CA ARG A 130 -4.28 -21.94 -12.18
C ARG A 130 -4.42 -22.27 -10.69
N LEU A 131 -5.63 -22.23 -10.14
CA LEU A 131 -5.85 -22.57 -8.72
C LEU A 131 -5.44 -24.01 -8.42
N ARG A 132 -5.81 -24.96 -9.30
CA ARG A 132 -5.41 -26.37 -9.17
C ARG A 132 -3.89 -26.55 -9.27
N ALA A 133 -3.24 -25.85 -10.20
CA ALA A 133 -1.79 -25.91 -10.37
C ALA A 133 -1.06 -25.39 -9.13
N VAL A 134 -1.52 -24.28 -8.54
CA VAL A 134 -0.92 -23.73 -7.31
C VAL A 134 -1.10 -24.68 -6.13
N LEU A 135 -2.28 -25.29 -5.96
CA LEU A 135 -2.52 -26.29 -4.91
C LEU A 135 -1.63 -27.53 -5.10
N GLY A 136 -1.51 -28.06 -6.32
CA GLY A 136 -0.67 -29.22 -6.59
C GLY A 136 0.84 -28.93 -6.37
N ALA A 137 1.29 -27.70 -6.67
CA ALA A 137 2.67 -27.30 -6.39
C ALA A 137 2.97 -27.20 -4.88
N GLN A 138 1.97 -26.86 -4.06
CA GLN A 138 2.09 -26.84 -2.60
C GLN A 138 2.25 -28.27 -2.01
N GLU A 139 1.54 -29.26 -2.55
CA GLU A 139 1.66 -30.67 -2.15
C GLU A 139 3.05 -31.24 -2.43
N GLN A 140 3.64 -30.91 -3.59
CA GLN A 140 4.92 -31.47 -4.05
C GLN A 140 6.15 -30.88 -3.35
N ARG A 141 6.01 -29.76 -2.63
CA ARG A 141 7.11 -29.07 -1.94
C ARG A 141 6.80 -28.81 -0.46
N PRO A 142 6.64 -29.85 0.37
CA PRO A 142 6.44 -29.67 1.80
C PRO A 142 7.67 -29.02 2.43
N GLY A 143 7.49 -27.85 3.05
CA GLY A 143 8.50 -27.21 3.91
C GLY A 143 9.03 -25.84 3.50
N LEU A 144 8.76 -25.35 2.28
CA LEU A 144 9.18 -24.00 1.87
C LEU A 144 8.08 -22.96 2.17
N PRO A 145 8.35 -21.91 2.97
CA PRO A 145 7.40 -20.82 3.17
C PRO A 145 7.00 -20.12 1.86
N ALA A 146 7.90 -20.09 0.87
CA ALA A 146 7.75 -19.36 -0.40
C ALA A 146 6.47 -19.72 -1.17
N ALA A 147 6.17 -21.01 -1.31
CA ALA A 147 5.07 -21.52 -2.14
C ALA A 147 3.65 -21.30 -1.54
N ARG A 148 3.52 -20.78 -0.32
CA ARG A 148 2.24 -20.78 0.41
C ARG A 148 1.40 -19.52 0.23
N ASP A 149 2.04 -18.36 0.07
CA ASP A 149 1.35 -17.11 -0.28
C ASP A 149 0.80 -17.15 -1.72
N GLU A 150 1.33 -18.04 -2.56
CA GLU A 150 0.95 -18.15 -3.97
C GLU A 150 -0.54 -18.49 -4.12
N PHE A 151 -1.13 -19.26 -3.20
CA PHE A 151 -2.57 -19.57 -3.22
C PHE A 151 -3.42 -18.31 -3.04
N HIS A 152 -3.18 -17.53 -1.99
CA HIS A 152 -3.97 -16.32 -1.70
C HIS A 152 -3.83 -15.28 -2.82
N VAL A 153 -2.63 -15.12 -3.38
CA VAL A 153 -2.40 -14.24 -4.53
C VAL A 153 -3.11 -14.76 -5.78
N ALA A 154 -3.05 -16.06 -6.06
CA ALA A 154 -3.73 -16.67 -7.20
C ALA A 154 -5.27 -16.60 -7.08
N LEU A 155 -5.80 -16.77 -5.87
CA LEU A 155 -7.22 -16.60 -5.56
C LEU A 155 -7.64 -15.14 -5.76
N ALA A 156 -6.87 -14.18 -5.22
CA ALA A 156 -7.15 -12.76 -5.39
C ALA A 156 -7.11 -12.32 -6.85
N GLN A 157 -6.25 -12.91 -7.69
CA GLN A 157 -6.26 -12.69 -9.14
C GLN A 157 -7.58 -13.11 -9.79
N GLN A 158 -8.26 -14.14 -9.26
CA GLN A 158 -9.55 -14.59 -9.81
C GLN A 158 -10.71 -13.68 -9.42
N SER A 159 -10.56 -12.82 -8.41
CA SER A 159 -11.53 -11.74 -8.13
C SER A 159 -11.63 -10.69 -9.26
N LYS A 160 -10.67 -10.72 -10.20
CA LYS A 160 -10.47 -9.75 -11.29
C LYS A 160 -10.40 -8.28 -10.82
N ASN A 161 -10.20 -8.05 -9.53
CA ASN A 161 -10.06 -6.73 -8.92
C ASN A 161 -8.56 -6.46 -8.64
N PRO A 162 -7.89 -5.59 -9.43
CA PRO A 162 -6.45 -5.36 -9.29
C PRO A 162 -6.05 -4.65 -7.99
N VAL A 163 -6.97 -3.91 -7.37
CA VAL A 163 -6.75 -3.23 -6.07
C VAL A 163 -6.71 -4.28 -4.97
N LEU A 164 -7.73 -5.15 -4.95
CA LEU A 164 -7.84 -6.24 -3.99
C LEU A 164 -6.67 -7.23 -4.13
N GLN A 165 -6.27 -7.55 -5.37
CA GLN A 165 -5.09 -8.37 -5.65
C GLN A 165 -3.82 -7.79 -5.00
N LEU A 166 -3.56 -6.49 -5.19
CA LEU A 166 -2.36 -5.85 -4.65
C LEU A 166 -2.39 -5.82 -3.11
N PHE A 167 -3.54 -5.51 -2.52
CA PHE A 167 -3.67 -5.46 -1.05
C PHE A 167 -3.50 -6.83 -0.40
N ILE A 168 -4.02 -7.88 -1.03
CA ILE A 168 -3.75 -9.26 -0.60
C ILE A 168 -2.27 -9.59 -0.75
N GLU A 169 -1.60 -9.19 -1.84
CA GLU A 169 -0.16 -9.41 -1.99
C GLU A 169 0.66 -8.73 -0.88
N VAL A 170 0.33 -7.48 -0.52
CA VAL A 170 0.95 -6.76 0.61
C VAL A 170 0.70 -7.50 1.93
N SER A 171 -0.55 -7.91 2.18
CA SER A 171 -0.96 -8.63 3.39
C SER A 171 -0.24 -9.97 3.55
N MET A 172 -0.09 -10.73 2.46
CA MET A 172 0.63 -12.00 2.47
C MET A 172 2.12 -11.82 2.74
N ARG A 173 2.76 -10.78 2.17
CA ARG A 173 4.16 -10.46 2.48
C ARG A 173 4.36 -10.15 3.97
N LEU A 174 3.42 -9.45 4.62
CA LEU A 174 3.44 -9.23 6.06
C LEU A 174 3.20 -10.52 6.85
N THR A 175 2.21 -11.31 6.45
CA THR A 175 1.88 -12.62 7.07
C THR A 175 3.10 -13.53 7.10
N ARG A 176 3.83 -13.59 6.00
CA ARG A 176 5.09 -14.33 5.89
C ARG A 176 6.13 -13.88 6.92
N ARG A 177 6.26 -12.58 7.19
CA ARG A 177 7.23 -12.07 8.19
C ARG A 177 6.86 -12.49 9.61
N TYR A 178 5.57 -12.53 9.96
CA TYR A 178 5.11 -13.13 11.22
C TYR A 178 5.38 -14.64 11.26
N ALA A 179 5.03 -15.37 10.20
CA ALA A 179 5.22 -16.81 10.13
C ALA A 179 6.70 -17.23 10.26
N MET A 180 7.63 -16.47 9.67
CA MET A 180 9.08 -16.71 9.82
C MET A 180 9.59 -16.44 11.25
N SER A 181 8.85 -15.67 12.05
CA SER A 181 9.18 -15.42 13.46
C SER A 181 8.58 -16.46 14.41
N SER A 182 7.58 -17.23 13.94
CA SER A 182 6.94 -18.30 14.69
C SER A 182 7.82 -19.54 14.78
N ARG A 183 7.66 -20.33 15.86
CA ARG A 183 8.34 -21.63 16.02
C ARG A 183 7.31 -22.70 16.32
N THR A 184 7.35 -23.79 15.54
CA THR A 184 6.68 -25.04 15.94
C THR A 184 7.49 -25.71 17.05
N GLY A 185 6.79 -26.32 18.00
CA GLY A 185 7.39 -27.12 19.07
C GLY A 185 7.99 -28.43 18.56
N SER A 186 7.51 -28.94 17.42
CA SER A 186 8.04 -30.15 16.77
C SER A 186 7.91 -30.15 15.24
N ALA A 187 8.56 -31.12 14.59
CA ALA A 187 8.40 -31.37 13.15
C ALA A 187 7.01 -31.94 12.81
N THR A 188 6.44 -32.77 13.68
CA THR A 188 5.09 -33.34 13.52
C THR A 188 4.03 -32.24 13.54
N GLU A 189 4.09 -31.35 14.52
CA GLU A 189 3.18 -30.20 14.62
C GLU A 189 3.28 -29.28 13.39
N ALA A 190 4.50 -29.10 12.87
CA ALA A 190 4.70 -28.36 11.62
C ALA A 190 3.97 -29.04 10.47
N LEU A 191 4.14 -30.35 10.29
CA LEU A 191 3.47 -31.14 9.23
C LEU A 191 1.95 -31.07 9.35
N GLU A 192 1.39 -31.28 10.54
CA GLU A 192 -0.06 -31.19 10.75
C GLU A 192 -0.61 -29.80 10.42
N ALA A 193 0.12 -28.74 10.76
CA ALA A 193 -0.27 -27.39 10.38
C ALA A 193 -0.27 -27.20 8.84
N LEU A 194 0.62 -27.88 8.12
CA LEU A 194 0.63 -27.86 6.65
C LEU A 194 -0.57 -28.59 6.07
N ASP A 195 -0.89 -29.75 6.61
CA ASP A 195 -2.03 -30.56 6.14
C ASP A 195 -3.34 -29.81 6.36
N ARG A 196 -3.50 -29.16 7.52
CA ARG A 196 -4.65 -28.29 7.81
C ARG A 196 -4.75 -27.12 6.84
N LEU A 197 -3.64 -26.39 6.61
CA LEU A 197 -3.59 -25.28 5.65
C LEU A 197 -3.97 -25.73 4.24
N HIS A 198 -3.42 -26.86 3.79
CA HIS A 198 -3.71 -27.39 2.47
C HIS A 198 -5.18 -27.84 2.35
N HIS A 199 -5.73 -28.46 3.39
CA HIS A 199 -7.15 -28.81 3.45
C HIS A 199 -8.06 -27.58 3.34
N ASP A 200 -7.74 -26.52 4.08
CA ASP A 200 -8.49 -25.26 4.05
C ASP A 200 -8.40 -24.60 2.66
N HIS A 201 -7.20 -24.50 2.07
CA HIS A 201 -7.00 -23.96 0.73
C HIS A 201 -7.75 -24.76 -0.34
N SER A 202 -7.73 -26.09 -0.25
CA SER A 202 -8.49 -26.98 -1.13
C SER A 202 -9.99 -26.80 -0.99
N GLY A 203 -10.49 -26.65 0.24
CA GLY A 203 -11.91 -26.36 0.51
C GLY A 203 -12.36 -25.03 -0.09
N ILE A 204 -11.55 -23.97 0.05
CA ILE A 204 -11.83 -22.66 -0.54
C ILE A 204 -11.84 -22.76 -2.07
N ALA A 205 -10.83 -23.41 -2.67
CA ALA A 205 -10.77 -23.59 -4.12
C ALA A 205 -11.98 -24.38 -4.64
N ALA A 206 -12.40 -25.44 -3.94
CA ALA A 206 -13.59 -26.19 -4.32
C ALA A 206 -14.85 -25.32 -4.32
N ALA A 207 -15.05 -24.49 -3.29
CA ALA A 207 -16.18 -23.57 -3.24
C ALA A 207 -16.15 -22.52 -4.36
N VAL A 208 -14.96 -21.96 -4.64
CA VAL A 208 -14.76 -20.98 -5.71
C VAL A 208 -15.03 -21.60 -7.08
N THR A 209 -14.45 -22.77 -7.37
CA THR A 209 -14.64 -23.46 -8.65
C THR A 209 -16.08 -23.96 -8.86
N ALA A 210 -16.85 -24.15 -7.79
CA ALA A 210 -18.28 -24.44 -7.85
C ALA A 210 -19.16 -23.19 -8.01
N GLY A 211 -18.59 -21.99 -7.99
CA GLY A 211 -19.34 -20.72 -8.03
C GLY A 211 -20.06 -20.37 -6.73
N ASP A 212 -19.76 -21.05 -5.62
CA ASP A 212 -20.42 -20.84 -4.33
C ASP A 212 -19.75 -19.70 -3.54
N SER A 213 -20.13 -18.46 -3.88
CA SER A 213 -19.61 -17.23 -3.29
C SER A 213 -19.78 -17.18 -1.77
N ALA A 214 -20.94 -17.60 -1.25
CA ALA A 214 -21.23 -17.59 0.18
C ALA A 214 -20.34 -18.59 0.95
N ARG A 215 -20.18 -19.81 0.43
CA ARG A 215 -19.32 -20.82 1.05
C ARG A 215 -17.84 -20.45 0.92
N ALA A 216 -17.41 -19.91 -0.22
CA ALA A 216 -16.04 -19.46 -0.42
C ALA A 216 -15.67 -18.36 0.59
N LYS A 217 -16.55 -17.39 0.80
CA LYS A 217 -16.42 -16.34 1.83
C LYS A 217 -16.26 -16.94 3.24
N ALA A 218 -17.19 -17.81 3.65
CA ALA A 218 -17.20 -18.39 4.99
C ALA A 218 -15.99 -19.29 5.26
N LEU A 219 -15.51 -20.04 4.25
CA LEU A 219 -14.29 -20.83 4.37
C LEU A 219 -13.05 -19.96 4.47
N SER A 220 -12.95 -18.90 3.67
CA SER A 220 -11.83 -17.96 3.72
C SER A 220 -11.75 -17.22 5.06
N GLU A 221 -12.90 -16.86 5.65
CA GLU A 221 -12.95 -16.22 6.97
C GLU A 221 -12.44 -17.15 8.07
N ARG A 222 -12.94 -18.39 8.11
CA ARG A 222 -12.48 -19.41 9.07
C ARG A 222 -10.99 -19.70 8.94
N HIS A 223 -10.48 -19.81 7.70
CA HIS A 223 -9.06 -19.98 7.43
C HIS A 223 -8.23 -18.81 7.99
N ALA A 224 -8.62 -17.56 7.73
CA ALA A 224 -7.90 -16.39 8.24
C ALA A 224 -7.85 -16.34 9.78
N GLN A 225 -8.95 -16.71 10.44
CA GLN A 225 -9.03 -16.83 11.90
C GLN A 225 -8.11 -17.95 12.41
N ALA A 226 -8.18 -19.15 11.83
CA ALA A 226 -7.39 -20.30 12.22
C ALA A 226 -5.88 -20.06 12.08
N VAL A 227 -5.45 -19.49 10.94
CA VAL A 227 -4.03 -19.15 10.71
C VAL A 227 -3.54 -18.13 11.71
N THR A 228 -4.35 -17.10 12.02
CA THR A 228 -3.93 -16.10 13.02
C THR A 228 -3.86 -16.69 14.42
N ALA A 229 -4.84 -17.49 14.83
CA ALA A 229 -4.82 -18.16 16.12
C ALA A 229 -3.55 -19.01 16.27
N TRP A 230 -3.23 -19.80 15.25
CA TRP A 230 -1.99 -20.58 15.21
C TRP A 230 -0.74 -19.69 15.31
N LEU A 231 -0.68 -18.58 14.55
CA LEU A 231 0.45 -17.65 14.62
C LEU A 231 0.62 -17.03 16.02
N ARG A 232 -0.48 -16.69 16.71
CA ARG A 232 -0.45 -16.16 18.08
C ARG A 232 0.13 -17.17 19.07
N GLU A 233 -0.33 -18.43 19.02
CA GLU A 233 0.13 -19.51 19.90
C GLU A 233 1.62 -19.81 19.71
N HIS A 234 2.13 -19.65 18.49
CA HIS A 234 3.50 -20.03 18.11
C HIS A 234 4.48 -18.86 18.07
N GLN A 235 4.07 -17.67 18.53
CA GLN A 235 4.97 -16.54 18.71
C GLN A 235 5.88 -16.77 19.93
N ARG A 236 7.15 -16.35 19.82
CA ARG A 236 8.08 -16.41 20.96
C ARG A 236 7.53 -15.54 22.09
N GLY A 237 7.34 -16.13 23.27
CA GLY A 237 6.91 -15.44 24.48
C GLY A 237 7.75 -14.18 24.76
N ASP A 238 7.18 -13.05 24.39
CA ASP A 238 7.32 -11.78 25.09
C ASP A 238 5.89 -11.46 25.50
N GLY A 239 5.61 -11.40 26.81
CA GLY A 239 4.25 -11.37 27.40
C GLY A 239 3.42 -10.11 27.08
N SER A 240 3.72 -9.44 25.97
CA SER A 240 2.92 -8.37 25.37
C SER A 240 1.93 -8.97 24.39
N THR A 241 0.64 -8.74 24.64
CA THR A 241 -0.49 -8.99 23.72
C THR A 241 -0.36 -8.25 22.38
N ARG A 242 0.68 -7.42 22.19
CA ARG A 242 1.05 -6.73 20.94
C ARG A 242 2.42 -7.20 20.46
N ALA A 243 2.47 -8.37 19.83
CA ALA A 243 3.70 -8.90 19.24
C ALA A 243 4.11 -8.08 18.01
N ARG A 244 5.31 -7.51 18.05
CA ARG A 244 5.91 -6.73 16.96
C ARG A 244 6.73 -7.61 16.02
N LEU A 245 6.77 -7.24 14.74
CA LEU A 245 7.59 -7.92 13.72
C LEU A 245 9.08 -7.88 14.09
N ARG A 246 9.74 -9.04 13.99
CA ARG A 246 11.20 -9.18 14.09
C ARG A 246 11.82 -9.32 12.70
N PRO A 247 13.06 -8.84 12.51
CA PRO A 247 13.75 -8.86 11.22
C PRO A 247 13.96 -10.29 10.67
N VAL A 248 13.80 -10.43 9.35
CA VAL A 248 13.98 -11.67 8.59
C VAL A 248 15.46 -11.90 8.30
N ARG A 249 15.93 -13.16 8.35
CA ARG A 249 17.29 -13.53 7.94
C ARG A 249 17.45 -13.49 6.41
N ARG A 250 18.47 -12.75 5.97
CA ARG A 250 19.17 -12.69 4.66
C ARG A 250 18.48 -13.34 3.45
N LEU A 251 18.09 -12.51 2.48
CA LEU A 251 17.93 -12.90 1.08
C LEU A 251 19.31 -13.03 0.43
N ASP A 252 19.59 -14.14 -0.26
CA ASP A 252 20.84 -14.34 -0.99
C ASP A 252 20.92 -13.36 -2.16
N VAL A 253 21.91 -12.47 -2.09
CA VAL A 253 22.14 -11.36 -3.01
C VAL A 253 22.79 -11.85 -4.32
N GLU A 254 23.32 -13.07 -4.38
CA GLU A 254 24.26 -13.48 -5.44
C GLU A 254 23.63 -13.83 -6.81
N GLU A 255 22.30 -14.02 -6.92
CA GLU A 255 21.65 -14.52 -8.16
C GLU A 255 20.69 -13.53 -8.86
N ALA A 256 20.57 -12.29 -8.39
CA ALA A 256 19.59 -11.34 -8.96
C ALA A 256 20.10 -10.63 -10.23
N PRO A 257 19.28 -10.53 -11.31
CA PRO A 257 19.56 -9.70 -12.49
C PRO A 257 19.94 -8.25 -12.11
N ARG A 258 20.83 -7.60 -12.87
CA ARG A 258 21.22 -6.19 -12.66
C ARG A 258 19.96 -5.30 -12.68
N GLY A 259 19.73 -4.56 -11.60
CA GLY A 259 18.46 -3.84 -11.33
C GLY A 259 17.73 -4.46 -10.14
N LYS A 260 17.34 -5.74 -10.27
CA LYS A 260 16.79 -6.53 -9.15
C LYS A 260 17.78 -6.65 -8.00
N LEU A 261 19.08 -6.69 -8.28
CA LEU A 261 20.11 -6.74 -7.24
C LEU A 261 20.10 -5.51 -6.31
N ALA A 262 19.91 -4.32 -6.86
CA ALA A 262 19.85 -3.09 -6.08
C ALA A 262 18.56 -3.02 -5.25
N GLU A 263 17.46 -3.50 -5.79
CA GLU A 263 16.19 -3.63 -5.08
C GLU A 263 16.27 -4.63 -3.91
N VAL A 264 16.87 -5.80 -4.14
CA VAL A 264 17.12 -6.80 -3.10
C VAL A 264 18.03 -6.22 -2.03
N LEU A 265 19.12 -5.54 -2.43
CA LEU A 265 20.02 -4.89 -1.49
C LEU A 265 19.31 -3.81 -0.66
N ALA A 266 18.47 -2.97 -1.28
CA ALA A 266 17.70 -1.95 -0.56
C ALA A 266 16.78 -2.59 0.49
N ALA A 267 16.06 -3.66 0.11
CA ALA A 267 15.22 -4.41 1.05
C ALA A 267 16.05 -5.02 2.19
N THR A 268 17.19 -5.64 1.89
CA THR A 268 18.08 -6.22 2.90
C THR A 268 18.65 -5.17 3.86
N ILE A 269 19.04 -3.99 3.36
CA ILE A 269 19.49 -2.87 4.21
C ILE A 269 18.35 -2.40 5.11
N ALA A 270 17.14 -2.26 4.59
CA ALA A 270 15.99 -1.84 5.38
C ALA A 270 15.64 -2.87 6.47
N ASP A 271 15.70 -4.16 6.16
CA ASP A 271 15.50 -5.24 7.13
C ASP A 271 16.58 -5.21 8.22
N ASP A 272 17.85 -4.95 7.86
CA ASP A 272 18.94 -4.80 8.84
C ASP A 272 18.79 -3.52 9.70
N ILE A 273 18.26 -2.43 9.14
CA ILE A 273 17.92 -1.21 9.89
C ILE A 273 16.80 -1.52 10.89
N ALA A 274 15.73 -2.19 10.45
CA ALA A 274 14.65 -2.62 11.31
C ALA A 274 15.14 -3.55 12.42
N ALA A 275 16.06 -4.47 12.09
CA ALA A 275 16.71 -5.37 13.05
C ALA A 275 17.48 -4.65 14.16
N SER A 276 18.07 -3.51 13.83
CA SER A 276 18.81 -2.67 14.77
C SER A 276 17.93 -1.80 15.66
N GLY A 277 16.60 -1.87 15.48
CA GLY A 277 15.61 -1.11 16.24
C GLY A 277 15.33 0.30 15.70
N TRP A 278 15.51 0.54 14.39
CA TRP A 278 15.20 1.84 13.76
C TRP A 278 15.80 3.05 14.48
N ARG A 279 17.13 3.05 14.65
CA ARG A 279 17.85 4.18 15.27
C ARG A 279 17.86 5.39 14.33
N VAL A 280 16.78 6.19 14.34
CA VAL A 280 16.62 7.39 13.51
C VAL A 280 17.79 8.35 13.73
N ASP A 281 18.25 8.98 12.64
CA ASP A 281 19.39 9.90 12.57
C ASP A 281 20.77 9.28 12.85
N ALA A 282 20.83 8.00 13.23
CA ALA A 282 22.10 7.30 13.39
C ALA A 282 22.70 6.92 12.02
N VAL A 283 24.03 6.93 11.97
CA VAL A 283 24.78 6.39 10.81
C VAL A 283 24.75 4.86 10.90
N PHE A 284 24.08 4.23 9.94
CA PHE A 284 24.01 2.77 9.81
C PHE A 284 25.33 2.16 9.34
N GLY A 285 26.06 2.87 8.47
CA GLY A 285 27.40 2.46 8.01
C GLY A 285 28.00 3.43 7.01
N THR A 286 29.33 3.43 6.90
CA THR A 286 30.05 4.19 5.87
C THR A 286 29.89 3.52 4.51
N GLU A 287 30.03 4.28 3.41
CA GLU A 287 29.93 3.72 2.05
C GLU A 287 30.88 2.52 1.87
N ALA A 288 32.16 2.68 2.27
CA ALA A 288 33.15 1.61 2.21
C ALA A 288 32.75 0.39 3.07
N GLY A 289 32.22 0.62 4.28
CA GLY A 289 31.76 -0.46 5.15
C GLY A 289 30.57 -1.22 4.58
N LEU A 290 29.63 -0.53 3.93
CA LEU A 290 28.45 -1.14 3.30
C LEU A 290 28.83 -1.96 2.07
N LEU A 291 29.77 -1.47 1.24
CA LEU A 291 30.30 -2.22 0.10
C LEU A 291 30.93 -3.54 0.55
N ALA A 292 31.74 -3.50 1.62
CA ALA A 292 32.36 -4.69 2.18
C ALA A 292 31.33 -5.63 2.83
N ARG A 293 30.40 -5.10 3.64
CA ARG A 293 29.37 -5.87 4.35
C ARG A 293 28.48 -6.67 3.40
N TYR A 294 28.01 -6.04 2.32
CA TYR A 294 27.07 -6.66 1.40
C TYR A 294 27.72 -7.26 0.15
N ARG A 295 29.05 -7.12 0.00
CA ARG A 295 29.83 -7.65 -1.14
C ARG A 295 29.27 -7.21 -2.51
N VAL A 296 28.92 -5.93 -2.61
CA VAL A 296 28.33 -5.36 -3.83
C VAL A 296 29.22 -4.29 -4.45
N SER A 297 29.04 -4.05 -5.75
CA SER A 297 29.71 -2.94 -6.42
C SER A 297 29.14 -1.58 -5.98
N ARG A 298 29.96 -0.51 -6.13
CA ARG A 298 29.53 0.87 -5.87
C ARG A 298 28.30 1.30 -6.67
N ALA A 299 28.16 0.80 -7.89
CA ALA A 299 27.00 1.10 -8.73
C ALA A 299 25.71 0.52 -8.14
N VAL A 300 25.75 -0.70 -7.63
CA VAL A 300 24.61 -1.38 -7.00
C VAL A 300 24.24 -0.70 -5.68
N LEU A 301 25.23 -0.41 -4.82
CA LEU A 301 24.97 0.31 -3.56
C LEU A 301 24.34 1.68 -3.82
N ARG A 302 24.86 2.44 -4.79
CA ARG A 302 24.30 3.76 -5.14
C ARG A 302 22.84 3.67 -5.58
N GLU A 303 22.48 2.63 -6.32
CA GLU A 303 21.10 2.41 -6.75
C GLU A 303 20.19 1.97 -5.60
N ALA A 304 20.68 1.11 -4.72
CA ALA A 304 19.95 0.72 -3.51
C ALA A 304 19.69 1.93 -2.58
N VAL A 305 20.72 2.76 -2.37
CA VAL A 305 20.62 4.00 -1.58
C VAL A 305 19.60 4.96 -2.17
N ARG A 306 19.51 5.07 -3.49
CA ARG A 306 18.48 5.89 -4.14
C ARG A 306 17.05 5.40 -3.84
N LEU A 307 16.83 4.09 -3.83
CA LEU A 307 15.53 3.52 -3.47
C LEU A 307 15.20 3.81 -2.00
N LEU A 308 16.19 3.66 -1.11
CA LEU A 308 16.04 3.99 0.31
C LEU A 308 15.76 5.48 0.54
N GLU A 309 16.42 6.37 -0.20
CA GLU A 309 16.22 7.82 -0.14
C GLU A 309 14.81 8.20 -0.58
N TYR A 310 14.37 7.64 -1.71
CA TYR A 310 13.06 7.93 -2.28
C TYR A 310 11.90 7.52 -1.36
N HIS A 311 11.99 6.32 -0.76
CA HIS A 311 11.00 5.84 0.21
C HIS A 311 11.24 6.34 1.64
N THR A 312 12.14 7.33 1.81
CA THR A 312 12.51 7.96 3.08
C THR A 312 12.88 6.96 4.20
N ILE A 313 13.56 5.87 3.84
CA ILE A 313 14.08 4.86 4.78
C ILE A 313 15.46 5.26 5.30
N ALA A 314 16.33 5.73 4.41
CA ALA A 314 17.67 6.20 4.76
C ALA A 314 18.21 7.15 3.69
N HIS A 315 19.16 8.02 4.03
CA HIS A 315 19.83 8.92 3.08
C HIS A 315 21.35 8.93 3.23
N MET A 316 22.07 9.23 2.15
CA MET A 316 23.53 9.29 2.19
C MET A 316 24.03 10.68 2.61
N ARG A 317 24.69 10.77 3.77
CA ARG A 317 25.39 11.97 4.22
C ARG A 317 26.85 11.96 3.73
N ARG A 318 27.26 12.99 2.99
CA ARG A 318 28.65 13.15 2.50
C ARG A 318 29.53 13.86 3.54
N GLY A 319 30.85 13.60 3.50
CA GLY A 319 31.87 14.25 4.33
C GLY A 319 32.46 13.35 5.43
N PRO A 320 33.40 13.87 6.25
CA PRO A 320 33.96 13.14 7.39
C PRO A 320 32.88 12.72 8.38
N GLY A 321 32.86 11.46 8.82
CA GLY A 321 31.77 10.91 9.62
C GLY A 321 30.43 10.75 8.86
N GLY A 322 30.47 10.86 7.52
CA GLY A 322 29.38 10.58 6.62
C GLY A 322 29.11 9.07 6.47
N GLY A 323 27.97 8.76 5.86
CA GLY A 323 27.49 7.39 5.70
C GLY A 323 26.00 7.36 5.42
N LEU A 324 25.45 6.16 5.36
CA LEU A 324 24.02 5.97 5.24
C LEU A 324 23.36 6.26 6.60
N VAL A 325 22.53 7.30 6.65
CA VAL A 325 21.82 7.75 7.85
C VAL A 325 20.38 7.26 7.80
N VAL A 326 19.93 6.61 8.87
CA VAL A 326 18.55 6.11 8.97
C VAL A 326 17.59 7.29 9.13
N THR A 327 16.48 7.26 8.41
CA THR A 327 15.41 8.27 8.52
C THR A 327 14.13 7.66 9.04
N GLN A 328 13.13 8.51 9.31
CA GLN A 328 11.78 8.07 9.62
C GLN A 328 11.04 7.68 8.32
N PRO A 329 10.62 6.41 8.15
CA PRO A 329 9.85 5.98 6.98
C PRO A 329 8.54 6.74 6.83
N GLN A 330 8.21 7.11 5.60
CA GLN A 330 6.95 7.75 5.23
C GLN A 330 6.26 6.96 4.13
N ALA A 331 4.94 6.89 4.18
CA ALA A 331 4.17 6.12 3.21
C ALA A 331 3.93 6.85 1.88
N GLN A 332 4.02 8.20 1.84
CA GLN A 332 3.52 8.99 0.71
C GLN A 332 4.16 8.60 -0.63
N ALA A 333 5.48 8.49 -0.69
CA ALA A 333 6.18 8.07 -1.90
C ALA A 333 5.72 6.68 -2.40
N SER A 334 5.53 5.74 -1.47
CA SER A 334 5.06 4.39 -1.81
C SER A 334 3.59 4.40 -2.25
N ILE A 335 2.75 5.21 -1.61
CA ILE A 335 1.35 5.43 -1.99
C ILE A 335 1.28 5.98 -3.43
N ASP A 336 2.10 6.97 -3.76
CA ASP A 336 2.18 7.59 -5.08
C ASP A 336 2.58 6.58 -6.17
N THR A 337 3.62 5.78 -5.93
CA THR A 337 4.05 4.71 -6.85
C THR A 337 2.98 3.64 -7.03
N ILE A 338 2.34 3.20 -5.93
CA ILE A 338 1.27 2.20 -5.99
C ILE A 338 0.07 2.73 -6.77
N ALA A 339 -0.31 3.99 -6.55
CA ALA A 339 -1.41 4.61 -7.28
C ALA A 339 -1.12 4.70 -8.79
N LEU A 340 0.11 5.02 -9.20
CA LEU A 340 0.50 4.99 -10.61
C LEU A 340 0.46 3.57 -11.19
N TYR A 341 0.96 2.58 -10.45
CA TYR A 341 0.87 1.18 -10.85
C TYR A 341 -0.59 0.73 -11.03
N LEU A 342 -1.46 1.01 -10.06
CA LEU A 342 -2.87 0.63 -10.16
C LEU A 342 -3.55 1.40 -11.31
N GLN A 343 -3.22 2.67 -11.54
CA GLN A 343 -3.72 3.40 -12.72
C GLN A 343 -3.29 2.75 -14.06
N TYR A 344 -2.08 2.21 -14.15
CA TYR A 344 -1.64 1.41 -15.30
C TYR A 344 -2.42 0.10 -15.44
N ARG A 345 -2.81 -0.53 -14.33
CA ARG A 345 -3.67 -1.72 -14.29
C ARG A 345 -5.13 -1.44 -14.63
N LYS A 346 -5.53 -0.16 -14.71
CA LYS A 346 -6.88 0.32 -15.09
C LYS A 346 -8.01 -0.34 -14.28
N PRO A 347 -8.02 -0.25 -12.94
CA PRO A 347 -9.15 -0.69 -12.13
C PRO A 347 -10.44 -0.03 -12.60
N ARG A 348 -11.53 -0.78 -12.58
CA ARG A 348 -12.87 -0.22 -12.75
C ARG A 348 -13.24 0.59 -11.51
N ARG A 349 -14.19 1.50 -11.69
CA ARG A 349 -14.75 2.29 -10.57
C ARG A 349 -15.35 1.40 -9.49
N GLU A 350 -16.06 0.36 -9.91
CA GLU A 350 -16.63 -0.66 -9.02
C GLU A 350 -15.56 -1.43 -8.24
N ASP A 351 -14.36 -1.64 -8.81
CA ASP A 351 -13.27 -2.32 -8.12
C ASP A 351 -12.77 -1.51 -6.91
N LEU A 352 -12.62 -0.18 -7.09
CA LEU A 352 -12.21 0.74 -6.02
C LEU A 352 -13.29 0.87 -4.95
N ARG A 353 -14.55 1.04 -5.34
CA ARG A 353 -15.68 1.14 -4.41
C ARG A 353 -15.86 -0.12 -3.59
N CYS A 354 -15.78 -1.29 -4.23
CA CYS A 354 -15.94 -2.58 -3.56
C CYS A 354 -14.94 -2.75 -2.39
N VAL A 355 -13.66 -2.44 -2.64
CA VAL A 355 -12.61 -2.54 -1.60
C VAL A 355 -12.71 -1.40 -0.59
N GLY A 356 -12.93 -0.17 -1.07
CA GLY A 356 -13.07 1.01 -0.21
C GLY A 356 -14.20 0.85 0.81
N ASP A 357 -15.39 0.47 0.35
CA ASP A 357 -16.54 0.30 1.22
C ASP A 357 -16.34 -0.80 2.28
N ALA A 358 -15.64 -1.89 1.92
CA ALA A 358 -15.34 -2.97 2.86
C ALA A 358 -14.41 -2.48 3.98
N ILE A 359 -13.38 -1.70 3.63
CA ILE A 359 -12.43 -1.10 4.58
C ILE A 359 -13.15 -0.06 5.47
N GLU A 360 -13.95 0.81 4.88
CA GLU A 360 -14.67 1.88 5.59
C GLU A 360 -15.69 1.33 6.59
N LEU A 361 -16.45 0.29 6.21
CA LEU A 361 -17.36 -0.36 7.13
C LEU A 361 -16.63 -0.99 8.32
N ALA A 362 -15.49 -1.62 8.08
CA ALA A 362 -14.68 -2.22 9.13
C ALA A 362 -14.12 -1.14 10.08
N ASN A 363 -13.62 -0.03 9.53
CA ASN A 363 -13.14 1.10 10.31
C ASN A 363 -14.25 1.69 11.19
N VAL A 364 -15.43 1.97 10.63
CA VAL A 364 -16.56 2.51 11.40
C VAL A 364 -16.97 1.56 12.52
N ALA A 365 -17.11 0.26 12.24
CA ALA A 365 -17.45 -0.72 13.27
C ALA A 365 -16.40 -0.73 14.41
N LYS A 366 -15.11 -0.62 14.07
CA LYS A 366 -14.03 -0.54 15.06
C LYS A 366 -14.09 0.75 15.87
N VAL A 367 -14.32 1.90 15.24
CA VAL A 367 -14.43 3.19 15.94
C VAL A 367 -15.63 3.20 16.89
N VAL A 368 -16.75 2.58 16.53
CA VAL A 368 -17.91 2.43 17.43
C VAL A 368 -17.54 1.64 18.69
N GLN A 369 -16.72 0.60 18.57
CA GLN A 369 -16.24 -0.19 19.71
C GLN A 369 -15.29 0.62 20.61
N LEU A 370 -14.46 1.49 20.02
CA LEU A 370 -13.46 2.29 20.73
C LEU A 370 -13.98 3.68 21.17
N ARG A 371 -15.26 4.00 20.92
CA ARG A 371 -15.81 5.36 21.09
C ARG A 371 -15.64 5.96 22.49
N ASP A 372 -15.60 5.11 23.52
CA ASP A 372 -15.51 5.51 24.91
C ASP A 372 -14.04 5.73 25.35
N GLU A 373 -13.06 5.38 24.51
CA GLU A 373 -11.65 5.69 24.76
C GLU A 373 -11.43 7.21 24.65
N PRO A 374 -10.82 7.87 25.66
CA PRO A 374 -10.64 9.33 25.65
C PRO A 374 -9.90 9.87 24.42
N ALA A 375 -8.93 9.10 23.91
CA ALA A 375 -8.18 9.43 22.70
C ALA A 375 -9.06 9.42 21.44
N VAL A 376 -10.07 8.56 21.38
CA VAL A 376 -11.00 8.46 20.24
C VAL A 376 -12.08 9.55 20.35
N ALA A 377 -12.68 9.69 21.54
CA ALA A 377 -13.72 10.69 21.78
C ALA A 377 -13.27 12.12 21.43
N GLY A 378 -12.07 12.52 21.87
CA GLY A 378 -11.53 13.86 21.59
C GLY A 378 -11.24 14.10 20.09
N VAL A 379 -10.84 13.08 19.34
CA VAL A 379 -10.57 13.22 17.90
C VAL A 379 -11.87 13.22 17.10
N LEU A 380 -12.92 12.49 17.51
CA LEU A 380 -14.23 12.52 16.85
C LEU A 380 -14.82 13.94 16.80
N ASP A 381 -14.52 14.79 17.79
CA ASP A 381 -14.93 16.19 17.80
C ASP A 381 -14.18 17.03 16.76
N THR A 382 -12.92 16.69 16.46
CA THR A 382 -12.12 17.34 15.41
C THR A 382 -12.52 16.93 13.99
N LEU A 383 -13.22 15.79 13.84
CA LEU A 383 -13.71 15.31 12.54
C LEU A 383 -15.03 15.98 12.14
N ALA A 384 -15.73 16.64 13.06
CA ALA A 384 -16.87 17.44 12.70
C ALA A 384 -16.45 18.64 11.84
N PRO A 385 -17.24 19.02 10.82
CA PRO A 385 -16.99 20.24 10.07
C PRO A 385 -17.03 21.48 11.00
N PRO A 386 -16.25 22.54 10.73
CA PRO A 386 -16.29 23.78 11.51
C PRO A 386 -17.71 24.39 11.50
N GLN A 387 -18.16 24.92 12.63
CA GLN A 387 -19.53 25.46 12.78
C GLN A 387 -19.80 26.73 11.92
N ASP A 388 -18.77 27.38 11.37
CA ASP A 388 -18.85 28.66 10.65
C ASP A 388 -18.65 28.52 9.12
N PHE A 389 -19.22 27.48 8.48
CA PHE A 389 -19.18 27.37 7.01
C PHE A 389 -20.23 28.30 6.37
N ALA A 390 -19.93 29.60 6.30
CA ALA A 390 -20.74 30.57 5.57
C ALA A 390 -20.64 30.31 4.05
N VAL A 391 -21.76 29.92 3.45
CA VAL A 391 -21.93 29.71 2.00
C VAL A 391 -21.62 31.00 1.24
N GLY A 392 -20.51 31.10 0.50
CA GLY A 392 -20.18 32.35 -0.19
C GLY A 392 -19.06 32.39 -1.23
N GLN A 393 -18.22 31.36 -1.42
CA GLN A 393 -17.15 31.31 -2.44
C GLN A 393 -17.01 29.94 -3.13
N VAL A 394 -17.88 29.73 -4.10
CA VAL A 394 -18.20 28.46 -4.77
C VAL A 394 -16.99 27.64 -5.29
N ALA A 395 -15.95 28.24 -5.86
CA ALA A 395 -14.84 27.48 -6.48
C ALA A 395 -13.73 27.08 -5.50
N GLY A 396 -13.47 27.90 -4.47
CA GLY A 396 -12.54 27.57 -3.39
C GLY A 396 -13.15 26.56 -2.41
N GLU A 397 -14.46 26.65 -2.21
CA GLU A 397 -15.26 25.78 -1.35
C GLU A 397 -15.26 24.33 -1.82
N VAL A 398 -15.42 24.05 -3.12
CA VAL A 398 -15.48 22.66 -3.63
C VAL A 398 -14.17 21.90 -3.45
N ARG A 399 -13.01 22.54 -3.72
CA ARG A 399 -11.71 21.87 -3.49
C ARG A 399 -11.45 21.65 -2.00
N LYS A 400 -11.86 22.60 -1.16
CA LYS A 400 -11.76 22.48 0.30
C LYS A 400 -12.67 21.35 0.79
N ALA A 401 -13.90 21.26 0.29
CA ALA A 401 -14.86 20.20 0.61
C ALA A 401 -14.34 18.81 0.20
N ALA A 402 -13.74 18.67 -0.98
CA ALA A 402 -13.10 17.42 -1.36
C ALA A 402 -11.94 17.03 -0.43
N ALA A 403 -11.13 18.00 0.01
CA ALA A 403 -10.08 17.74 0.98
C ALA A 403 -10.63 17.34 2.37
N GLU A 404 -11.71 17.98 2.82
CA GLU A 404 -12.42 17.63 4.06
C GLU A 404 -13.07 16.24 3.99
N GLU A 405 -13.64 15.89 2.84
CA GLU A 405 -14.16 14.55 2.57
C GLU A 405 -13.08 13.48 2.78
N PHE A 406 -11.92 13.62 2.14
CA PHE A 406 -10.81 12.68 2.39
C PHE A 406 -10.32 12.70 3.84
N ARG A 407 -10.30 13.88 4.50
CA ARG A 407 -9.89 14.01 5.90
C ARG A 407 -10.82 13.24 6.84
N PHE A 408 -12.12 13.27 6.61
CA PHE A 408 -13.11 12.54 7.41
C PHE A 408 -12.83 11.04 7.41
N HIS A 409 -12.70 10.47 6.21
CA HIS A 409 -12.48 9.04 5.99
C HIS A 409 -11.12 8.55 6.52
N VAL A 410 -10.04 9.28 6.22
CA VAL A 410 -8.71 8.99 6.80
C VAL A 410 -8.72 9.13 8.32
N GLY A 411 -9.47 10.10 8.86
CA GLY A 411 -9.64 10.29 10.30
C GLY A 411 -10.29 9.08 10.98
N LEU A 412 -11.37 8.54 10.40
CA LEU A 412 -12.01 7.31 10.92
C LEU A 412 -11.07 6.10 10.85
N ALA A 413 -10.30 5.96 9.76
CA ALA A 413 -9.32 4.88 9.64
C ALA A 413 -8.19 4.99 10.68
N GLN A 414 -7.72 6.21 10.95
CA GLN A 414 -6.74 6.46 12.01
C GLN A 414 -7.29 6.13 13.40
N LEU A 415 -8.55 6.47 13.67
CA LEU A 415 -9.23 6.15 14.93
C LEU A 415 -9.46 4.64 15.11
N ALA A 416 -9.71 3.90 14.02
CA ALA A 416 -9.83 2.45 14.05
C ALA A 416 -8.52 1.76 14.49
N GLY A 417 -7.38 2.45 14.36
CA GLY A 417 -6.09 2.02 14.91
C GLY A 417 -5.36 0.95 14.08
N ASN A 418 -5.90 0.54 12.94
CA ASN A 418 -5.28 -0.46 12.07
C ASN A 418 -4.41 0.21 10.99
N ALA A 419 -3.09 0.18 11.17
CA ALA A 419 -2.14 0.86 10.28
C ALA A 419 -2.16 0.32 8.83
N LEU A 420 -2.50 -0.97 8.63
CA LEU A 420 -2.57 -1.59 7.32
C LEU A 420 -3.81 -1.12 6.55
N LEU A 421 -4.97 -1.12 7.20
CA LEU A 421 -6.22 -0.64 6.61
C LEU A 421 -6.21 0.88 6.37
N ASP A 422 -5.63 1.66 7.27
CA ASP A 422 -5.40 3.11 7.06
C ASP A 422 -4.55 3.36 5.81
N LEU A 423 -3.45 2.61 5.64
CA LEU A 423 -2.61 2.73 4.45
C LEU A 423 -3.36 2.37 3.16
N PHE A 424 -4.11 1.27 3.17
CA PHE A 424 -4.91 0.84 2.03
C PHE A 424 -5.97 1.87 1.65
N LEU A 425 -6.63 2.48 2.63
CA LEU A 425 -7.58 3.56 2.38
C LEU A 425 -6.89 4.78 1.76
N ARG A 426 -5.69 5.17 2.24
CA ARG A 426 -4.92 6.27 1.66
C ARG A 426 -4.51 6.00 0.21
N ILE A 427 -4.18 4.75 -0.13
CA ILE A 427 -3.88 4.34 -1.51
C ILE A 427 -5.12 4.49 -2.40
N ILE A 428 -6.29 4.07 -1.92
CA ILE A 428 -7.56 4.24 -2.63
C ILE A 428 -7.88 5.74 -2.82
N ALA A 429 -7.75 6.54 -1.76
CA ALA A 429 -7.97 7.98 -1.81
C ALA A 429 -7.03 8.67 -2.81
N GLU A 430 -5.74 8.29 -2.82
CA GLU A 430 -4.77 8.82 -3.77
C GLU A 430 -5.10 8.44 -5.22
N LEU A 431 -5.53 7.20 -5.45
CA LEU A 431 -5.98 6.75 -6.76
C LEU A 431 -7.16 7.58 -7.26
N PHE A 432 -8.14 7.83 -6.40
CA PHE A 432 -9.26 8.69 -6.73
C PHE A 432 -8.79 10.09 -7.09
N ARG A 433 -7.96 10.71 -6.25
CA ARG A 433 -7.38 12.03 -6.51
C ARG A 433 -6.69 12.12 -7.88
N ARG A 434 -5.94 11.08 -8.28
CA ARG A 434 -5.24 11.01 -9.57
C ARG A 434 -6.20 10.77 -10.75
N HIS A 435 -7.15 9.86 -10.62
CA HIS A 435 -8.11 9.52 -11.68
C HIS A 435 -9.08 10.67 -11.97
N TRP A 436 -9.43 11.44 -10.94
CA TRP A 436 -10.28 12.62 -11.03
C TRP A 436 -9.64 13.77 -11.79
N SER A 437 -8.31 13.85 -11.74
CA SER A 437 -7.53 14.86 -12.49
C SER A 437 -7.58 14.62 -14.00
N SER A 438 -7.90 13.40 -14.46
CA SER A 438 -7.87 13.02 -15.88
C SER A 438 -9.24 12.78 -16.53
N THR A 439 -10.30 12.51 -15.75
CA THR A 439 -11.61 12.11 -16.29
C THR A 439 -12.74 13.12 -16.12
N GLY A 440 -12.51 14.22 -15.39
CA GLY A 440 -13.37 15.42 -15.38
C GLY A 440 -14.88 15.15 -15.19
N PRO A 441 -15.31 14.68 -14.02
CA PRO A 441 -16.74 14.59 -13.70
C PRO A 441 -17.33 15.98 -13.40
N LYS A 442 -18.66 16.03 -13.38
CA LYS A 442 -19.43 17.25 -13.09
C LYS A 442 -18.97 17.83 -11.74
N PRO A 443 -18.56 19.11 -11.67
CA PRO A 443 -18.12 19.69 -10.40
C PRO A 443 -19.25 19.62 -9.38
N ALA A 444 -18.90 19.23 -8.15
CA ALA A 444 -19.84 19.16 -7.04
C ALA A 444 -20.56 20.50 -6.86
N THR A 445 -21.88 20.44 -6.64
CA THR A 445 -22.67 21.63 -6.34
C THR A 445 -22.54 22.01 -4.86
N PRO A 446 -22.78 23.27 -4.48
CA PRO A 446 -22.86 23.65 -3.06
C PRO A 446 -23.87 22.81 -2.26
N ALA A 447 -24.97 22.38 -2.89
CA ALA A 447 -25.95 21.50 -2.24
C ALA A 447 -25.37 20.10 -1.94
N ASP A 448 -24.53 19.58 -2.83
CA ASP A 448 -23.86 18.31 -2.61
C ASP A 448 -22.87 18.42 -1.43
N VAL A 449 -22.18 19.56 -1.28
CA VAL A 449 -21.23 19.81 -0.17
C VAL A 449 -21.96 19.75 1.16
N VAL A 450 -23.07 20.46 1.27
CA VAL A 450 -23.91 20.46 2.47
C VAL A 450 -24.47 19.06 2.77
N ALA A 451 -24.85 18.31 1.74
CA ALA A 451 -25.35 16.94 1.92
C ALA A 451 -24.29 15.99 2.48
N VAL A 452 -23.04 16.10 2.01
CA VAL A 452 -21.88 15.36 2.52
C VAL A 452 -21.60 15.71 3.98
N GLU A 453 -21.54 16.99 4.32
CA GLU A 453 -21.31 17.44 5.71
C GLU A 453 -22.41 16.94 6.66
N HIS A 454 -23.68 17.03 6.25
CA HIS A 454 -24.79 16.46 7.00
C HIS A 454 -24.71 14.93 7.13
N ALA A 455 -24.17 14.23 6.13
CA ALA A 455 -23.95 12.80 6.22
C ALA A 455 -22.85 12.47 7.26
N HIS A 456 -21.71 13.15 7.23
CA HIS A 456 -20.64 13.01 8.22
C HIS A 456 -21.13 13.23 9.65
N LEU A 457 -21.87 14.31 9.89
CA LEU A 457 -22.43 14.60 11.22
C LEU A 457 -23.34 13.48 11.72
N ARG A 458 -24.22 12.94 10.85
CA ARG A 458 -25.09 11.80 11.22
C ARG A 458 -24.28 10.53 11.47
N ILE A 459 -23.19 10.29 10.73
CA ILE A 459 -22.30 9.16 11.00
C ILE A 459 -21.67 9.31 12.39
N LEU A 460 -21.08 10.47 12.68
CA LEU A 460 -20.46 10.75 13.99
C LEU A 460 -21.47 10.64 15.14
N GLN A 461 -22.72 11.08 14.96
CA GLN A 461 -23.77 10.90 15.95
C GLN A 461 -24.08 9.42 16.24
N ALA A 462 -24.16 8.57 15.21
CA ALA A 462 -24.39 7.14 15.40
C ALA A 462 -23.19 6.47 16.09
N ILE A 463 -21.97 6.88 15.74
CA ILE A 463 -20.74 6.42 16.40
C ILE A 463 -20.75 6.77 17.88
N ARG A 464 -21.02 8.04 18.23
CA ARG A 464 -21.10 8.50 19.64
C ARG A 464 -22.20 7.77 20.43
N ALA A 465 -23.31 7.43 19.78
CA ALA A 465 -24.39 6.67 20.40
C ALA A 465 -24.08 5.18 20.59
N GLY A 466 -22.97 4.67 20.04
CA GLY A 466 -22.65 3.24 20.10
C GLY A 466 -23.47 2.38 19.14
N ASP A 467 -24.22 2.98 18.21
CA ASP A 467 -25.11 2.27 17.29
C ASP A 467 -24.35 1.82 16.03
N ASP A 468 -23.69 0.66 16.14
CA ASP A 468 -22.90 0.04 15.06
C ASP A 468 -23.72 -0.19 13.77
N SER A 469 -24.95 -0.67 13.91
CA SER A 469 -25.82 -0.94 12.76
C SER A 469 -26.19 0.34 12.02
N LEU A 470 -26.58 1.38 12.75
CA LEU A 470 -26.93 2.68 12.16
C LEU A 470 -25.71 3.40 11.60
N ALA A 471 -24.55 3.33 12.27
CA ALA A 471 -23.32 3.93 11.79
C ALA A 471 -22.88 3.30 10.46
N ARG A 472 -22.89 1.97 10.36
CA ARG A 472 -22.59 1.23 9.12
C ARG A 472 -23.58 1.50 7.99
N TYR A 473 -24.87 1.60 8.32
CA TYR A 473 -25.88 1.99 7.32
C TYR A 473 -25.62 3.41 6.79
N ARG A 474 -25.34 4.37 7.68
CA ARG A 474 -25.10 5.77 7.31
C ARG A 474 -23.83 5.95 6.49
N ILE A 475 -22.72 5.29 6.84
CA ILE A 475 -21.49 5.36 6.04
C ILE A 475 -21.68 4.70 4.67
N ARG A 476 -22.37 3.56 4.58
CA ARG A 476 -22.66 2.92 3.28
C ARG A 476 -23.46 3.85 2.37
N ARG A 477 -24.53 4.44 2.90
CA ARG A 477 -25.36 5.40 2.15
C ARG A 477 -24.60 6.68 1.77
N HIS A 478 -23.68 7.13 2.64
CA HIS A 478 -22.78 8.24 2.34
C HIS A 478 -21.87 7.90 1.17
N LEU A 479 -21.17 6.77 1.21
CA LEU A 479 -20.30 6.30 0.13
C LEU A 479 -21.06 6.13 -1.20
N ASP A 480 -22.31 5.68 -1.16
CA ASP A 480 -23.18 5.57 -2.35
C ASP A 480 -23.57 6.94 -2.93
N ALA A 481 -23.79 7.95 -2.09
CA ALA A 481 -24.17 9.30 -2.53
C ALA A 481 -22.96 10.12 -2.97
N ALA A 482 -21.88 10.04 -2.19
CA ALA A 482 -20.56 10.58 -2.50
C ALA A 482 -19.88 9.79 -3.63
N ALA A 483 -20.47 8.69 -4.11
CA ALA A 483 -20.00 8.01 -5.31
C ALA A 483 -19.74 9.01 -6.44
N SER A 484 -20.59 10.02 -6.67
CA SER A 484 -20.34 11.04 -7.72
C SER A 484 -19.18 12.01 -7.44
N TRP A 485 -18.65 12.04 -6.22
CA TRP A 485 -17.51 12.85 -5.77
C TRP A 485 -16.19 12.08 -5.80
N TRP A 486 -16.29 10.75 -5.66
CA TRP A 486 -15.17 9.81 -5.69
C TRP A 486 -15.08 9.05 -7.05
N LEU A 487 -16.20 8.89 -7.79
CA LEU A 487 -16.44 8.08 -9.02
C LEU A 487 -17.07 8.89 -10.18
#